data_AF-A0AAE5QUJ3-F1
#
_entry.id   AF-A0AAE5QUJ3-F1
#
_cell.length_a   1.000
_cell.length_b   1.000
_cell.length_c   1.000
_cell.angle_alpha   90.00
_cell.angle_beta   90.00
_cell.angle_gamma   90.00
#
_symmetry.space_group_name_H-M   'P 1'
#
loop_
_entity.id
_entity.type
_entity.pdbx_description
1 polymer ?
#
loop_
_entity_poly.entity_id
_entity_poly.type
_entity_poly.pdbx_seq_one_letter_code
_entity_poly.pdbx_strand_id
1 'polypeptide(L)'
;FGNLPAIKDFEQILTVCAGRRIIFEAYIQSYAQIFAKYGEVNGKTIKENFQNHIYILTTDIDTANEFSEKCGYYTATKKTKNIQDGNTSVSFQLNSEKRPLILAQDLLQIYETHTVVLRFTKRQDLNRKRVKAYPIYNEGVTSMPYRYEFLAHRINPSKRAEIPELSKHKYLDLNTHIVSQFDNIKLDSDIDKIEVNTNKSFLNENEINTLKSFVSIYYKNTHGEDIPQHILLRFIFVCQQAECSDDILSFIEDEIADNYDDFNELKLKLMKNIFEKKELIE
;
A
#
# COMPACT_ATOMS: atom_id res chain seq x y z
N PHE A 1 -0.57 9.97 9.85
CA PHE A 1 -0.51 8.49 9.98
C PHE A 1 -1.79 7.90 10.60
N GLY A 2 -2.36 8.50 11.65
CA GLY A 2 -3.62 8.06 12.30
C GLY A 2 -4.88 8.02 11.43
N ASN A 3 -4.91 8.70 10.27
CA ASN A 3 -6.09 8.74 9.39
C ASN A 3 -5.94 7.95 8.07
N LEU A 4 -4.76 7.39 7.78
CA LEU A 4 -4.52 6.61 6.55
C LEU A 4 -4.95 5.16 6.73
N PRO A 5 -5.39 4.43 5.69
CA PRO A 5 -5.59 2.98 5.83
C PRO A 5 -4.30 2.29 6.32
N ALA A 6 -4.44 1.18 7.03
CA ALA A 6 -3.28 0.43 7.52
C ALA A 6 -2.43 -0.04 6.33
N ILE A 7 -1.14 0.24 6.38
CA ILE A 7 -0.20 -0.19 5.34
C ILE A 7 0.22 -1.62 5.68
N LYS A 8 -0.04 -2.55 4.78
CA LYS A 8 0.36 -3.95 4.97
C LYS A 8 1.88 -4.03 5.22
N ASP A 9 2.27 -4.81 6.22
CA ASP A 9 3.67 -5.11 6.58
C ASP A 9 4.55 -3.85 6.82
N PHE A 10 3.96 -2.78 7.36
CA PHE A 10 4.65 -1.49 7.54
C PHE A 10 5.93 -1.58 8.39
N GLU A 11 5.97 -2.46 9.39
CA GLU A 11 7.17 -2.71 10.21
C GLU A 11 8.37 -3.22 9.38
N GLN A 12 8.11 -4.10 8.42
CA GLN A 12 9.12 -4.62 7.51
C GLN A 12 9.53 -3.56 6.49
N ILE A 13 8.56 -2.77 5.98
CA ILE A 13 8.84 -1.65 5.08
C ILE A 13 9.80 -0.66 5.74
N LEU A 14 9.55 -0.26 6.99
CA LEU A 14 10.40 0.69 7.73
C LEU A 14 11.85 0.24 7.81
N THR A 15 12.09 -1.04 8.10
CA THR A 15 13.45 -1.60 8.22
C THR A 15 14.16 -1.72 6.87
N VAL A 16 13.46 -2.19 5.85
CA VAL A 16 13.99 -2.44 4.50
C VAL A 16 14.30 -1.15 3.74
N CYS A 17 13.47 -0.13 3.93
CA CYS A 17 13.61 1.18 3.28
C CYS A 17 14.80 1.99 3.80
N ALA A 18 15.18 1.82 5.07
CA ALA A 18 16.36 2.47 5.64
C ALA A 18 17.64 2.10 4.86
N GLY A 19 17.79 0.83 4.46
CA GLY A 19 18.90 0.38 3.61
C GLY A 19 18.88 0.96 2.19
N ARG A 20 17.71 1.41 1.71
CA ARG A 20 17.50 2.03 0.39
C ARG A 20 17.54 3.56 0.41
N ARG A 21 17.96 4.18 1.53
CA ARG A 21 17.94 5.64 1.75
C ARG A 21 16.55 6.28 1.61
N ILE A 22 15.49 5.52 1.87
CA ILE A 22 14.13 6.04 1.96
C ILE A 22 13.87 6.43 3.41
N ILE A 23 13.43 7.66 3.63
CA ILE A 23 13.17 8.22 4.97
C ILE A 23 11.66 8.33 5.15
N PHE A 24 11.17 7.86 6.30
CA PHE A 24 9.78 8.01 6.70
C PHE A 24 9.67 9.02 7.82
N GLU A 25 8.76 9.98 7.65
CA GLU A 25 8.33 10.90 8.70
C GLU A 25 6.84 10.65 8.96
N ALA A 26 6.54 10.17 10.17
CA ALA A 26 5.18 9.85 10.57
C ALA A 26 4.68 10.88 11.58
N TYR A 27 3.58 11.55 11.24
CA TYR A 27 2.86 12.45 12.14
C TYR A 27 1.65 11.73 12.77
N ILE A 28 1.65 11.68 14.10
CA ILE A 28 0.64 11.05 14.96
C ILE A 28 0.27 12.01 16.09
N GLN A 29 -0.96 11.89 16.60
CA GLN A 29 -1.41 12.65 17.78
C GLN A 29 -1.14 11.91 19.10
N SER A 30 -1.24 10.59 19.08
CA SER A 30 -0.95 9.69 20.20
C SER A 30 -0.45 8.34 19.67
N TYR A 31 0.37 7.65 20.46
CA TYR A 31 0.80 6.28 20.17
C TYR A 31 -0.38 5.29 20.14
N ALA A 32 -1.48 5.59 20.82
CA ALA A 32 -2.70 4.78 20.78
C ALA A 32 -3.23 4.57 19.35
N GLN A 33 -3.07 5.56 18.46
CA GLN A 33 -3.48 5.44 17.06
C GLN A 33 -2.67 4.40 16.28
N ILE A 34 -1.40 4.16 16.67
CA ILE A 34 -0.56 3.13 16.07
C ILE A 34 -1.05 1.76 16.54
N PHE A 35 -1.23 1.58 17.85
CA PHE A 35 -1.69 0.32 18.43
C PHE A 35 -3.08 -0.08 17.94
N ALA A 36 -3.99 0.88 17.79
CA ALA A 36 -5.33 0.64 17.28
C ALA A 36 -5.34 0.10 15.83
N LYS A 37 -4.32 0.44 15.01
CA LYS A 37 -4.26 0.03 13.60
C LYS A 37 -3.45 -1.22 13.34
N TYR A 38 -2.33 -1.36 14.03
CA TYR A 38 -1.36 -2.41 13.78
C TYR A 38 -1.37 -3.48 14.87
N GLY A 39 -2.18 -3.31 15.92
CA GLY A 39 -2.10 -4.13 17.12
C GLY A 39 -0.96 -3.69 18.03
N GLU A 40 -0.94 -4.24 19.25
CA GLU A 40 0.02 -3.86 20.29
C GLU A 40 1.46 -4.28 19.93
N VAL A 41 1.63 -5.53 19.45
CA VAL A 41 2.94 -6.10 19.09
C VAL A 41 3.58 -5.31 17.95
N ASN A 42 2.92 -5.25 16.79
CA ASN A 42 3.48 -4.60 15.60
C ASN A 42 3.54 -3.08 15.81
N GLY A 43 2.58 -2.49 16.52
CA GLY A 43 2.60 -1.07 16.84
C GLY A 43 3.81 -0.67 17.69
N LYS A 44 4.23 -1.52 18.64
CA LYS A 44 5.44 -1.30 19.43
C LYS A 44 6.70 -1.39 18.55
N THR A 45 6.78 -2.41 17.68
CA THR A 45 7.88 -2.56 16.73
C THR A 45 7.98 -1.35 15.77
N ILE A 46 6.86 -0.87 15.23
CA ILE A 46 6.81 0.31 14.37
C ILE A 46 7.35 1.54 15.11
N LYS A 47 6.92 1.75 16.34
CA LYS A 47 7.36 2.87 17.18
C LYS A 47 8.86 2.81 17.51
N GLU A 48 9.37 1.62 17.81
CA GLU A 48 10.79 1.40 18.11
C GLU A 48 11.70 1.57 16.88
N ASN A 49 11.20 1.27 15.68
CA ASN A 49 11.93 1.48 14.42
C ASN A 49 12.15 2.98 14.10
N PHE A 50 11.30 3.88 14.59
CA PHE A 50 11.53 5.32 14.46
C PHE A 50 12.65 5.78 15.39
N GLN A 51 13.80 6.15 14.80
CA GLN A 51 15.01 6.49 15.55
C GLN A 51 14.99 7.90 16.19
N ASN A 52 14.24 8.83 15.58
CA ASN A 52 14.12 10.20 16.05
C ASN A 52 12.67 10.47 16.43
N HIS A 53 12.45 10.95 17.64
CA HIS A 53 11.12 11.26 18.16
C HIS A 53 11.05 12.76 18.38
N ILE A 54 10.06 13.42 17.79
CA ILE A 54 9.84 14.87 17.92
C ILE A 54 8.50 15.06 18.62
N TYR A 55 8.56 15.63 19.81
CA TYR A 55 7.39 16.01 20.59
C TYR A 55 7.02 17.44 20.25
N ILE A 56 5.76 17.65 19.88
CA ILE A 56 5.17 18.98 19.65
C ILE A 56 4.18 19.25 20.78
N LEU A 57 3.11 18.46 20.85
CA LEU A 57 2.11 18.52 21.90
C LEU A 57 1.33 17.20 21.89
N THR A 58 0.95 16.72 23.07
CA THR A 58 -0.03 15.64 23.21
C THR A 58 -1.01 15.97 24.32
N THR A 59 -2.21 15.41 24.22
CA THR A 59 -3.21 15.44 25.30
C THR A 59 -3.12 14.18 26.18
N ASP A 60 -2.31 13.21 25.79
CA ASP A 60 -2.19 11.90 26.43
C ASP A 60 -1.06 11.89 27.47
N ILE A 61 -1.41 11.64 28.72
CA ILE A 61 -0.49 11.67 29.86
C ILE A 61 0.55 10.55 29.74
N ASP A 62 0.17 9.37 29.24
CA ASP A 62 1.09 8.23 29.11
C ASP A 62 2.18 8.52 28.09
N THR A 63 1.80 9.12 26.96
CA THR A 63 2.75 9.60 25.96
C THR A 63 3.70 10.66 26.55
N ALA A 64 3.20 11.62 27.33
CA ALA A 64 4.02 12.65 27.96
C ALA A 64 5.00 12.09 29.02
N ASN A 65 4.55 11.13 29.85
CA ASN A 65 5.37 10.44 30.82
C ASN A 65 6.52 9.69 30.15
N GLU A 66 6.23 8.95 29.08
CA GLU A 66 7.25 8.24 28.32
C GLU A 66 8.31 9.18 27.73
N PHE A 67 7.90 10.34 27.21
CA PHE A 67 8.84 11.35 26.72
C PHE A 67 9.70 11.94 27.84
N SER A 68 9.10 12.25 29.00
CA SER A 68 9.82 12.72 30.18
C SER A 68 10.88 11.71 30.65
N GLU A 69 10.53 10.42 30.71
CA GLU A 69 11.46 9.35 31.07
C GLU A 69 12.58 9.18 30.05
N LYS A 70 12.26 9.25 28.75
CA LYS A 70 13.24 9.16 27.66
C LYS A 70 14.19 10.34 27.60
N CYS A 71 13.75 11.53 28.03
CA CYS A 71 14.65 12.68 28.20
C CYS A 71 15.72 12.36 29.26
N GLY A 72 15.31 11.71 30.35
CA GLY A 72 16.19 11.26 31.43
C GLY A 72 16.18 12.21 32.62
N TYR A 73 17.19 12.06 33.48
CA TYR A 73 17.21 12.65 34.81
C TYR A 73 18.52 13.36 35.09
N TYR A 74 18.47 14.36 35.96
CA TYR A 74 19.65 15.00 36.55
C TYR A 74 19.58 14.94 38.08
N THR A 75 20.75 14.99 38.71
CA THR A 75 20.83 15.03 40.17
C THR A 75 20.79 16.49 40.62
N ALA A 76 19.77 16.86 41.39
CA ALA A 76 19.63 18.19 41.97
C ALA A 76 20.09 18.15 43.44
N THR A 77 21.00 19.04 43.81
CA THR A 77 21.44 19.20 45.20
C THR A 77 20.56 20.22 45.90
N LYS A 78 19.70 19.77 46.81
CA LYS A 78 18.86 20.63 47.64
C LYS A 78 19.64 21.06 48.87
N LYS A 79 19.74 22.38 49.10
CA LYS A 79 20.30 22.95 50.33
C LYS A 79 19.15 23.29 51.27
N THR A 80 19.01 22.57 52.37
CA THR A 80 18.05 22.91 53.42
C THR A 80 18.76 23.78 54.45
N LYS A 81 18.20 24.97 54.71
CA LYS A 81 18.68 25.91 55.73
C LYS A 81 17.80 25.75 56.97
N ASN A 82 18.39 25.34 58.08
CA ASN A 82 17.68 25.28 59.36
C ASN A 82 18.09 26.51 60.18
N ILE A 83 17.09 27.32 60.53
CA ILE A 83 17.24 28.50 61.39
C ILE A 83 16.43 28.22 62.64
N GLN A 84 17.10 28.19 63.79
CA GLN A 84 16.43 28.19 65.09
C GLN A 84 16.17 29.64 65.51
N ASP A 85 14.92 29.92 65.85
CA ASP A 85 14.52 31.25 66.31
C ASP A 85 15.23 31.58 67.64
N GLY A 86 15.97 32.70 67.67
CA GLY A 86 16.78 33.12 68.82
C GLY A 86 18.27 32.75 68.79
N ASN A 87 18.77 31.99 67.80
CA ASN A 87 20.21 31.68 67.66
C ASN A 87 20.81 32.23 66.35
N THR A 88 22.02 32.80 66.41
CA THR A 88 22.75 33.33 65.23
C THR A 88 23.34 32.22 64.34
N SER A 89 23.39 30.97 64.82
CA SER A 89 23.96 29.84 64.08
C SER A 89 22.98 29.27 63.05
N VAL A 90 23.34 29.36 61.78
CA VAL A 90 22.62 28.73 60.67
C VAL A 90 23.29 27.39 60.34
N SER A 91 22.52 26.30 60.34
CA SER A 91 23.01 25.00 59.85
C SER A 91 22.48 24.73 58.43
N PHE A 92 23.33 24.09 57.62
CA PHE A 92 23.00 23.72 56.23
C PHE A 92 23.11 22.21 56.08
N GLN A 93 22.07 21.60 55.50
CA GLN A 93 22.10 20.20 55.10
C GLN A 93 22.00 20.11 53.57
N LEU A 94 22.90 19.34 52.95
CA LEU A 94 22.91 19.09 51.52
C LEU A 94 22.34 17.70 51.25
N ASN A 95 21.22 17.63 50.53
CA ASN A 95 20.61 16.37 50.10
C ASN A 95 20.62 16.31 48.57
N SER A 96 20.99 15.15 48.01
CA SER A 96 20.96 14.90 46.57
C SER A 96 19.68 14.17 46.18
N GLU A 97 18.95 14.69 45.21
CA GLU A 97 17.67 14.14 44.73
C GLU A 97 17.71 13.92 43.22
N LYS A 98 17.13 12.82 42.74
CA LYS A 98 16.95 12.54 41.31
C LYS A 98 15.74 13.34 40.79
N ARG A 99 15.93 14.18 39.77
CA ARG A 99 14.84 14.94 39.14
C ARG A 99 14.78 14.71 37.62
N PRO A 100 13.59 14.59 37.01
CA PRO A 100 13.45 14.54 35.56
C PRO A 100 14.01 15.81 34.91
N LEU A 101 14.60 15.69 33.72
CA LEU A 101 15.07 16.87 32.95
C LEU A 101 13.92 17.78 32.53
N ILE A 102 12.78 17.20 32.21
CA ILE A 102 11.52 17.89 31.94
C ILE A 102 10.39 17.09 32.56
N LEU A 103 9.48 17.74 33.28
CA LEU A 103 8.35 17.06 33.89
C LEU A 103 7.32 16.73 32.81
N ALA A 104 6.58 15.63 32.99
CA ALA A 104 5.46 15.30 32.10
C ALA A 104 4.40 16.42 32.09
N GLN A 105 4.18 17.08 33.24
CA GLN A 105 3.30 18.25 33.33
C GLN A 105 3.78 19.41 32.46
N ASP A 106 5.09 19.68 32.43
CA ASP A 106 5.68 20.74 31.59
C ASP A 106 5.54 20.39 30.10
N LEU A 107 5.64 19.10 29.75
CA LEU A 107 5.39 18.63 28.38
C LEU A 107 3.92 18.79 27.96
N LEU A 108 2.97 18.57 28.87
CA LEU A 108 1.54 18.78 28.60
C LEU A 108 1.18 20.27 28.47
N GLN A 109 1.98 21.15 29.08
CA GLN A 109 1.81 22.60 29.07
C GLN A 109 2.90 23.31 28.25
N ILE A 110 3.52 22.60 27.31
CA ILE A 110 4.59 23.15 26.48
C ILE A 110 4.05 24.34 25.68
N TYR A 111 4.84 25.41 25.60
CA TYR A 111 4.47 26.59 24.82
C TYR A 111 4.32 26.24 23.35
N GLU A 112 3.45 26.98 22.66
CA GLU A 112 3.39 26.93 21.21
C GLU A 112 4.78 27.21 20.62
N THR A 113 5.04 26.70 19.41
CA THR A 113 6.35 26.69 18.71
C THR A 113 7.47 25.90 19.37
N HIS A 114 7.41 25.60 20.66
CA HIS A 114 8.43 24.82 21.35
C HIS A 114 8.28 23.33 21.04
N THR A 115 9.41 22.63 20.92
CA THR A 115 9.42 21.19 20.60
C THR A 115 10.53 20.48 21.36
N VAL A 116 10.32 19.19 21.66
CA VAL A 116 11.36 18.35 22.28
C VAL A 116 11.81 17.28 21.30
N VAL A 117 13.10 17.28 20.97
CA VAL A 117 13.67 16.37 19.97
C VAL A 117 14.57 15.35 20.66
N LEU A 118 14.24 14.07 20.50
CA LEU A 118 15.00 12.93 20.97
C LEU A 118 15.66 12.24 19.78
N ARG A 119 17.00 12.16 19.78
CA ARG A 119 17.80 11.55 18.71
C ARG A 119 18.61 10.38 19.25
N PHE A 120 18.01 9.21 19.38
CA PHE A 120 18.63 8.07 20.09
C PHE A 120 19.87 7.50 19.40
N THR A 121 19.88 7.47 18.07
CA THR A 121 20.94 6.82 17.28
C THR A 121 22.08 7.77 16.89
N LYS A 122 21.96 9.07 17.18
CA LYS A 122 23.00 10.05 16.82
C LYS A 122 24.21 9.90 17.74
N ARG A 123 25.27 9.25 17.26
CA ARG A 123 26.52 9.02 18.01
C ARG A 123 27.72 9.83 17.51
N GLN A 124 27.53 10.59 16.45
CA GLN A 124 28.59 11.35 15.79
C GLN A 124 28.15 12.78 15.47
N ASP A 125 29.04 13.74 15.67
CA ASP A 125 28.84 15.12 15.21
C ASP A 125 29.09 15.25 13.68
N LEU A 126 29.05 16.48 13.17
CA LEU A 126 29.34 16.79 11.75
C LEU A 126 30.78 16.42 11.34
N ASN A 127 31.70 16.43 12.31
CA ASN A 127 33.12 16.12 12.12
C ASN A 127 33.45 14.64 12.41
N ARG A 128 32.42 13.78 12.55
CA ARG A 128 32.52 12.36 12.89
C ARG A 128 33.14 12.04 14.26
N LYS A 129 33.24 13.02 15.16
CA LYS A 129 33.67 12.80 16.55
C LYS A 129 32.56 12.10 17.32
N ARG A 130 32.94 11.18 18.20
CA ARG A 130 32.02 10.47 19.10
C ARG A 130 31.38 11.47 20.07
N VAL A 131 30.04 11.50 20.08
CA VAL A 131 29.25 12.37 20.95
C VAL A 131 28.11 11.58 21.60
N LYS A 132 27.68 12.05 22.78
CA LYS A 132 26.47 11.58 23.43
C LYS A 132 25.29 12.43 22.92
N ALA A 133 24.25 11.78 22.42
CA ALA A 133 23.01 12.47 22.08
C ALA A 133 22.26 12.82 23.37
N TYR A 134 22.12 14.11 23.63
CA TYR A 134 21.21 14.64 24.63
C TYR A 134 19.88 15.04 23.97
N PRO A 135 18.76 14.99 24.72
CA PRO A 135 17.52 15.63 24.30
C PRO A 135 17.74 17.10 23.95
N ILE A 136 17.00 17.60 22.98
CA ILE A 136 17.04 19.00 22.58
C ILE A 136 15.68 19.60 22.89
N TYR A 137 15.67 20.65 23.70
CA TYR A 137 14.50 21.50 23.89
C TYR A 137 14.65 22.72 22.99
N ASN A 138 13.79 22.80 21.96
CA ASN A 138 13.81 23.90 21.01
C ASN A 138 12.97 25.06 21.57
N GLU A 139 13.62 26.20 21.77
CA GLU A 139 13.02 27.42 22.30
C GLU A 139 13.52 28.67 21.57
N GLY A 140 12.75 29.76 21.66
CA GLY A 140 13.11 31.07 21.12
C GLY A 140 13.52 31.03 19.64
N VAL A 141 14.78 31.35 19.34
CA VAL A 141 15.33 31.38 17.97
C VAL A 141 15.33 30.02 17.28
N THR A 142 15.37 28.93 18.06
CA THR A 142 15.35 27.55 17.55
C THR A 142 13.95 26.93 17.55
N SER A 143 12.93 27.71 17.95
CA SER A 143 11.54 27.25 17.94
C SER A 143 11.05 26.94 16.53
N MET A 144 10.04 26.08 16.44
CA MET A 144 9.41 25.74 15.18
C MET A 144 8.53 26.92 14.73
N PRO A 145 8.89 27.64 13.65
CA PRO A 145 8.15 28.82 13.23
C PRO A 145 6.76 28.45 12.75
N TYR A 146 5.82 29.37 12.90
CA TYR A 146 4.50 29.19 12.33
C TYR A 146 4.54 29.23 10.82
N ARG A 147 3.64 28.47 10.18
CA ARG A 147 3.49 28.47 8.72
C ARG A 147 3.40 29.89 8.14
N TYR A 148 2.68 30.80 8.78
CA TYR A 148 2.53 32.16 8.27
C TYR A 148 3.82 33.00 8.40
N GLU A 149 4.74 32.66 9.31
CA GLU A 149 6.00 33.38 9.47
C GLU A 149 6.98 33.07 8.33
N PHE A 150 7.01 31.82 7.86
CA PHE A 150 7.99 31.38 6.86
C PHE A 150 7.42 31.00 5.48
N LEU A 151 6.11 30.70 5.37
CA LEU A 151 5.46 30.31 4.10
C LEU A 151 4.39 31.28 3.61
N ALA A 152 4.04 32.35 4.33
CA ALA A 152 2.98 33.26 3.89
C ALA A 152 3.20 33.81 2.48
N HIS A 153 4.46 34.06 2.10
CA HIS A 153 4.82 34.57 0.77
C HIS A 153 4.84 33.49 -0.33
N ARG A 154 4.82 32.18 0.01
CA ARG A 154 4.81 31.07 -0.97
C ARG A 154 3.47 30.37 -1.08
N ILE A 155 2.76 30.23 0.03
CA ILE A 155 1.55 29.41 0.13
C ILE A 155 0.44 30.25 0.77
N ASN A 156 -0.54 30.61 -0.05
CA ASN A 156 -1.76 31.26 0.40
C ASN A 156 -2.84 30.18 0.70
N PRO A 157 -3.19 29.93 1.97
CA PRO A 157 -4.15 28.88 2.34
C PRO A 157 -5.58 29.21 1.89
N SER A 158 -5.89 30.48 1.65
CA SER A 158 -7.21 30.90 1.15
C SER A 158 -7.38 30.60 -0.34
N LYS A 159 -6.28 30.36 -1.07
CA LYS A 159 -6.35 29.91 -2.46
C LYS A 159 -6.40 28.38 -2.47
N ARG A 160 -7.37 27.82 -3.20
CA ARG A 160 -7.36 26.39 -3.53
C ARG A 160 -6.10 26.09 -4.35
N ALA A 161 -5.53 24.91 -4.16
CA ALA A 161 -4.49 24.42 -5.06
C ALA A 161 -5.09 24.31 -6.46
N GLU A 162 -4.78 25.28 -7.32
CA GLU A 162 -5.07 25.17 -8.74
C GLU A 162 -4.14 24.08 -9.27
N ILE A 163 -4.70 22.91 -9.60
CA ILE A 163 -3.98 21.87 -10.34
C ILE A 163 -3.96 22.37 -11.78
N PRO A 164 -2.82 22.90 -12.28
CA PRO A 164 -2.79 23.67 -13.52
C PRO A 164 -3.15 22.82 -14.75
N GLU A 165 -2.89 21.52 -14.69
CA GLU A 165 -3.31 20.56 -15.71
C GLU A 165 -4.00 19.37 -15.07
N LEU A 166 -5.27 19.18 -15.43
CA LEU A 166 -5.95 17.93 -15.12
C LEU A 166 -5.27 16.82 -15.92
N SER A 167 -4.98 15.68 -15.28
CA SER A 167 -4.41 14.53 -15.98
C SER A 167 -5.25 14.21 -17.22
N LYS A 168 -4.60 13.89 -18.35
CA LYS A 168 -5.29 13.48 -19.60
C LYS A 168 -6.34 12.39 -19.38
N HIS A 169 -6.16 11.57 -18.33
CA HIS A 169 -7.05 10.49 -17.97
C HIS A 169 -8.33 10.90 -17.22
N LYS A 170 -8.48 12.17 -16.80
CA LYS A 170 -9.64 12.59 -15.98
C LYS A 170 -10.97 12.48 -16.74
N TYR A 171 -10.92 12.70 -18.05
CA TYR A 171 -12.09 12.62 -18.94
C TYR A 171 -11.98 11.43 -19.90
N LEU A 172 -11.15 10.44 -19.56
CA LEU A 172 -11.04 9.22 -20.35
C LEU A 172 -12.34 8.43 -20.15
N ASP A 173 -13.16 8.35 -21.20
CA ASP A 173 -14.32 7.47 -21.18
C ASP A 173 -13.83 6.04 -21.40
N LEU A 174 -13.91 5.22 -20.35
CA LEU A 174 -13.47 3.84 -20.37
C LEU A 174 -14.16 3.03 -21.47
N ASN A 175 -15.44 3.33 -21.77
CA ASN A 175 -16.21 2.63 -22.81
C ASN A 175 -15.62 2.82 -24.20
N THR A 176 -15.01 3.97 -24.48
CA THR A 176 -14.39 4.28 -25.77
C THR A 176 -13.03 3.59 -25.97
N HIS A 177 -12.46 3.04 -24.91
CA HIS A 177 -11.15 2.38 -24.92
C HIS A 177 -11.22 0.91 -24.49
N ILE A 178 -12.43 0.34 -24.43
CA ILE A 178 -12.60 -1.11 -24.33
C ILE A 178 -12.13 -1.71 -25.66
N VAL A 179 -10.93 -2.30 -25.64
CA VAL A 179 -10.47 -3.14 -26.75
C VAL A 179 -11.19 -4.49 -26.62
N SER A 180 -12.26 -4.66 -27.39
CA SER A 180 -13.02 -5.91 -27.48
C SER A 180 -12.45 -6.89 -28.51
N GLN A 181 -11.61 -6.40 -29.42
CA GLN A 181 -10.95 -7.19 -30.47
C GLN A 181 -9.43 -7.07 -30.31
N PHE A 182 -8.82 -8.09 -29.72
CA PHE A 182 -7.35 -8.22 -29.62
C PHE A 182 -6.71 -8.62 -30.95
N ASP A 183 -7.51 -8.99 -31.95
CA ASP A 183 -7.07 -9.52 -33.25
C ASP A 183 -6.22 -8.54 -34.08
N ASN A 184 -6.31 -7.23 -33.81
CA ASN A 184 -5.62 -6.19 -34.59
C ASN A 184 -4.40 -5.58 -33.90
N ILE A 185 -3.99 -6.08 -32.73
CA ILE A 185 -2.70 -5.71 -32.14
C ILE A 185 -1.64 -6.56 -32.83
N LYS A 186 -1.14 -6.09 -33.98
CA LYS A 186 0.15 -6.55 -34.47
C LYS A 186 1.20 -6.00 -33.52
N LEU A 187 1.79 -6.88 -32.72
CA LEU A 187 3.10 -6.61 -32.13
C LEU A 187 4.02 -6.33 -33.32
N ASP A 188 4.44 -5.09 -33.47
CA ASP A 188 5.51 -4.72 -34.40
C ASP A 188 6.82 -5.22 -33.78
N SER A 189 6.94 -6.55 -33.66
CA SER A 189 8.21 -7.19 -33.50
C SER A 189 8.81 -7.24 -34.90
N ASP A 190 9.94 -6.58 -35.08
CA ASP A 190 10.82 -6.66 -36.25
C ASP A 190 11.32 -8.10 -36.59
N ILE A 191 10.60 -9.14 -36.14
CA ILE A 191 10.88 -10.57 -36.25
C ILE A 191 10.10 -11.22 -37.40
N ASP A 192 9.04 -10.58 -37.93
CA ASP A 192 8.15 -11.17 -38.96
C ASP A 192 8.73 -11.23 -40.39
N LYS A 193 10.06 -11.17 -40.56
CA LYS A 193 10.72 -11.47 -41.85
C LYS A 193 11.08 -12.94 -42.04
N ILE A 194 10.72 -13.81 -41.09
CA ILE A 194 10.88 -15.26 -41.27
C ILE A 194 9.55 -15.81 -41.75
N GLU A 195 9.49 -16.13 -43.04
CA GLU A 195 8.46 -16.93 -43.68
C GLU A 195 8.14 -18.16 -42.81
N VAL A 196 7.02 -18.13 -42.11
CA VAL A 196 6.36 -19.35 -41.61
C VAL A 196 5.15 -19.55 -42.49
N ASN A 197 5.19 -20.67 -43.21
CA ASN A 197 4.16 -21.18 -44.09
C ASN A 197 2.74 -20.91 -43.59
N THR A 198 1.88 -20.62 -44.54
CA THR A 198 0.41 -20.66 -44.44
C THR A 198 -0.08 -21.95 -43.76
N ASN A 199 -0.28 -21.91 -42.45
CA ASN A 199 -1.06 -22.93 -41.77
C ASN A 199 -2.54 -22.72 -42.17
N LYS A 200 -3.04 -23.63 -43.02
CA LYS A 200 -4.48 -23.86 -43.21
C LYS A 200 -5.10 -24.03 -41.82
N SER A 201 -6.03 -23.15 -41.45
CA SER A 201 -6.86 -23.39 -40.27
C SER A 201 -7.60 -24.71 -40.42
N PHE A 202 -7.66 -25.51 -39.35
CA PHE A 202 -8.36 -26.80 -39.34
C PHE A 202 -9.85 -26.65 -39.71
N LEU A 203 -10.47 -25.52 -39.31
CA LEU A 203 -11.84 -25.14 -39.64
C LEU A 203 -11.90 -23.88 -40.52
N ASN A 204 -12.87 -23.84 -41.43
CA ASN A 204 -13.22 -22.65 -42.20
C ASN A 204 -14.21 -21.77 -41.42
N GLU A 205 -14.27 -20.47 -41.73
CA GLU A 205 -15.15 -19.50 -41.05
C GLU A 205 -16.65 -19.89 -41.12
N ASN A 206 -17.07 -20.53 -42.20
CA ASN A 206 -18.43 -21.07 -42.35
C ASN A 206 -18.71 -22.25 -41.39
N GLU A 207 -17.71 -23.10 -41.13
CA GLU A 207 -17.83 -24.25 -40.22
C GLU A 207 -17.85 -23.82 -38.76
N ILE A 208 -17.11 -22.75 -38.43
CA ILE A 208 -17.15 -22.13 -37.09
C ILE A 208 -18.53 -21.52 -36.85
N ASN A 209 -19.14 -20.89 -37.85
CA ASN A 209 -20.48 -20.33 -37.74
C ASN A 209 -21.57 -21.40 -37.61
N THR A 210 -21.45 -22.53 -38.30
CA THR A 210 -22.37 -23.66 -38.11
C THR A 210 -22.21 -24.28 -36.72
N LEU A 211 -20.98 -24.49 -36.24
CA LEU A 211 -20.71 -24.96 -34.86
C LEU A 211 -21.30 -24.02 -33.81
N LYS A 212 -21.08 -22.70 -33.97
CA LYS A 212 -21.65 -21.69 -33.09
C LYS A 212 -23.17 -21.79 -33.02
N SER A 213 -23.85 -21.92 -34.16
CA SER A 213 -25.30 -22.05 -34.20
C SER A 213 -25.78 -23.36 -33.54
N PHE A 214 -25.07 -24.46 -33.75
CA PHE A 214 -25.41 -25.76 -33.19
C PHE A 214 -25.29 -25.78 -31.67
N VAL A 215 -24.17 -25.28 -31.13
CA VAL A 215 -23.93 -25.19 -29.69
C VAL A 215 -24.92 -24.24 -29.03
N SER A 216 -25.23 -23.11 -29.66
CA SER A 216 -26.25 -22.16 -29.16
C SER A 216 -27.65 -22.78 -29.08
N ILE A 217 -28.04 -23.57 -30.08
CA ILE A 217 -29.32 -24.29 -30.07
C ILE A 217 -29.32 -25.37 -28.99
N TYR A 218 -28.23 -26.12 -28.86
CA TYR A 218 -28.11 -27.17 -27.86
C TYR A 218 -28.24 -26.62 -26.44
N TYR A 219 -27.44 -25.62 -26.09
CA TYR A 219 -27.44 -25.03 -24.75
C TYR A 219 -28.81 -24.43 -24.38
N LYS A 220 -29.48 -23.81 -25.37
CA LYS A 220 -30.84 -23.30 -25.19
C LYS A 220 -31.86 -24.40 -24.91
N ASN A 221 -31.69 -25.56 -25.54
CA ASN A 221 -32.57 -26.71 -25.33
C ASN A 221 -32.30 -27.42 -23.99
N THR A 222 -31.06 -27.44 -23.52
CA THR A 222 -30.69 -28.11 -22.25
C THR A 222 -30.94 -27.22 -21.03
N HIS A 223 -30.52 -25.97 -21.06
CA HIS A 223 -30.59 -25.06 -19.90
C HIS A 223 -31.80 -24.11 -19.92
N GLY A 224 -32.51 -23.99 -21.04
CA GLY A 224 -33.64 -23.06 -21.19
C GLY A 224 -33.25 -21.59 -21.29
N GLU A 225 -31.95 -21.27 -21.29
CA GLU A 225 -31.39 -19.91 -21.37
C GLU A 225 -30.37 -19.82 -22.53
N ASP A 226 -30.10 -18.59 -22.99
CA ASP A 226 -29.08 -18.36 -24.02
C ASP A 226 -27.66 -18.49 -23.42
N ILE A 227 -26.70 -18.98 -24.21
CA ILE A 227 -25.30 -19.16 -23.76
C ILE A 227 -24.72 -17.84 -23.25
N PRO A 228 -24.09 -17.82 -22.06
CA PRO A 228 -23.33 -16.67 -21.57
C PRO A 228 -22.26 -16.22 -22.58
N GLN A 229 -22.24 -14.92 -22.89
CA GLN A 229 -21.39 -14.35 -23.96
C GLN A 229 -19.89 -14.67 -23.80
N HIS A 230 -19.39 -14.76 -22.57
CA HIS A 230 -17.99 -15.08 -22.30
C HIS A 230 -17.62 -16.54 -22.67
N ILE A 231 -18.52 -17.50 -22.45
CA ILE A 231 -18.35 -18.92 -22.83
C ILE A 231 -18.37 -19.04 -24.36
N LEU A 232 -19.31 -18.34 -25.01
CA LEU A 232 -19.43 -18.34 -26.47
C LEU A 232 -18.18 -17.77 -27.16
N LEU A 233 -17.59 -16.70 -26.62
CA LEU A 233 -16.35 -16.12 -27.14
C LEU A 233 -15.17 -17.09 -26.97
N ARG A 234 -15.10 -17.77 -25.82
CA ARG A 234 -14.05 -18.76 -25.55
C ARG A 234 -14.17 -19.98 -26.48
N PHE A 235 -15.39 -20.45 -26.72
CA PHE A 235 -15.66 -21.51 -27.70
C PHE A 235 -15.19 -21.14 -29.12
N ILE A 236 -15.52 -19.93 -29.59
CA ILE A 236 -15.10 -19.45 -30.92
C ILE A 236 -13.58 -19.36 -31.02
N PHE A 237 -12.91 -18.89 -29.96
CA PHE A 237 -11.45 -18.81 -29.91
C PHE A 237 -10.81 -20.21 -30.01
N VAL A 238 -11.33 -21.20 -29.26
CA VAL A 238 -10.86 -22.59 -29.36
C VAL A 238 -11.06 -23.12 -30.79
N CYS A 239 -12.21 -22.87 -31.42
CA CYS A 239 -12.47 -23.30 -32.79
C CYS A 239 -11.52 -22.67 -33.83
N GLN A 240 -11.02 -21.46 -33.59
CA GLN A 240 -10.08 -20.76 -34.47
C GLN A 240 -8.64 -21.27 -34.33
N GLN A 241 -8.26 -21.75 -33.15
CA GLN A 241 -6.90 -22.22 -32.83
C GLN A 241 -6.77 -23.76 -32.85
N ALA A 242 -7.89 -24.49 -32.92
CA ALA A 242 -7.88 -25.95 -32.90
C ALA A 242 -7.07 -26.53 -34.05
N GLU A 243 -6.16 -27.45 -33.72
CA GLU A 243 -5.41 -28.23 -34.70
C GLU A 243 -6.11 -29.57 -34.99
N CYS A 244 -6.93 -30.07 -34.04
CA CYS A 244 -7.67 -31.32 -34.15
C CYS A 244 -9.14 -31.19 -33.66
N SER A 245 -9.97 -32.21 -33.93
CA SER A 245 -11.37 -32.26 -33.46
C SER A 245 -11.48 -32.46 -31.95
N ASP A 246 -10.48 -33.09 -31.32
CA ASP A 246 -10.48 -33.38 -29.88
C ASP A 246 -10.36 -32.12 -29.02
N ASP A 247 -9.67 -31.07 -29.50
CA ASP A 247 -9.56 -29.77 -28.80
C ASP A 247 -10.93 -29.10 -28.63
N ILE A 248 -11.81 -29.27 -29.62
CA ILE A 248 -13.15 -28.70 -29.61
C ILE A 248 -14.09 -29.55 -28.76
N LEU A 249 -13.95 -30.87 -28.85
CA LEU A 249 -14.77 -31.81 -28.07
C LEU A 249 -14.46 -31.72 -26.57
N SER A 250 -13.19 -31.59 -26.18
CA SER A 250 -12.80 -31.40 -24.77
C SER A 250 -13.38 -30.13 -24.18
N PHE A 251 -13.33 -29.00 -24.91
CA PHE A 251 -13.95 -27.75 -24.45
C PHE A 251 -15.46 -27.88 -24.26
N ILE A 252 -16.14 -28.61 -25.14
CA ILE A 252 -17.58 -28.87 -25.04
C ILE A 252 -17.88 -29.76 -23.83
N GLU A 253 -17.07 -30.79 -23.57
CA GLU A 253 -17.22 -31.66 -22.40
C GLU A 253 -17.09 -30.88 -21.09
N ASP A 254 -16.09 -30.00 -21.01
CA ASP A 254 -15.74 -29.29 -19.77
C ASP A 254 -16.65 -28.09 -19.45
N GLU A 255 -17.10 -27.33 -20.46
CA GLU A 255 -17.82 -26.07 -20.23
C GLU A 255 -19.29 -26.05 -20.70
N ILE A 256 -19.71 -27.01 -21.53
CA ILE A 256 -21.03 -26.97 -22.19
C ILE A 256 -21.90 -28.19 -21.84
N ALA A 257 -21.32 -29.37 -21.59
CA ALA A 257 -22.07 -30.56 -21.24
C ALA A 257 -22.31 -30.67 -19.73
N ASP A 258 -23.55 -30.91 -19.33
CA ASP A 258 -23.91 -31.13 -17.91
C ASP A 258 -23.61 -32.56 -17.45
N ASN A 259 -23.76 -33.55 -18.34
CA ASN A 259 -23.54 -34.97 -18.04
C ASN A 259 -22.86 -35.71 -19.19
N TYR A 260 -22.19 -36.83 -18.86
CA TYR A 260 -21.43 -37.66 -19.81
C TYR A 260 -22.30 -38.26 -20.93
N ASP A 261 -23.56 -38.58 -20.65
CA ASP A 261 -24.50 -39.12 -21.65
C ASP A 261 -24.90 -38.06 -22.68
N ASP A 262 -25.09 -36.82 -22.24
CA ASP A 262 -25.41 -35.68 -23.12
C ASP A 262 -24.22 -35.34 -24.03
N PHE A 263 -23.01 -35.40 -23.49
CA PHE A 263 -21.78 -35.23 -24.27
C PHE A 263 -21.65 -36.30 -25.37
N ASN A 264 -21.96 -37.56 -25.08
CA ASN A 264 -21.88 -38.64 -26.08
C ASN A 264 -22.88 -38.46 -27.22
N GLU A 265 -24.11 -37.99 -26.94
CA GLU A 265 -25.08 -37.67 -27.99
C GLU A 265 -24.62 -36.49 -28.86
N LEU A 266 -24.05 -35.46 -28.22
CA LEU A 266 -23.53 -34.28 -28.90
C LEU A 266 -22.31 -34.61 -29.77
N LYS A 267 -21.36 -35.38 -29.23
CA LYS A 267 -20.18 -35.90 -29.94
C LYS A 267 -20.60 -36.68 -31.18
N LEU A 268 -21.58 -37.57 -31.07
CA LEU A 268 -22.05 -38.38 -32.20
C LEU A 268 -22.69 -37.51 -33.32
N LYS A 269 -23.42 -36.45 -32.95
CA LYS A 269 -24.01 -35.50 -33.91
C LYS A 269 -22.97 -34.59 -34.56
N LEU A 270 -21.95 -34.18 -33.81
CA LEU A 270 -20.86 -33.34 -34.31
C LEU A 270 -19.92 -34.12 -35.24
N MET A 271 -19.59 -35.37 -34.89
CA MET A 271 -18.75 -36.24 -35.72
C MET A 271 -19.43 -36.55 -37.06
N LYS A 272 -20.74 -36.85 -37.07
CA LYS A 272 -21.49 -37.13 -38.32
C LYS A 272 -21.71 -35.90 -39.22
N ASN A 273 -21.85 -34.70 -38.65
CA ASN A 273 -22.23 -33.53 -39.46
C ASN A 273 -21.05 -32.66 -39.90
N ILE A 274 -19.94 -32.64 -39.15
CA ILE A 274 -18.88 -31.64 -39.31
C ILE A 274 -17.49 -32.29 -39.46
N PHE A 275 -17.18 -33.31 -38.66
CA PHE A 275 -15.83 -33.90 -38.64
C PHE A 275 -15.65 -35.12 -39.57
N GLU A 276 -16.73 -35.73 -40.07
CA GLU A 276 -16.73 -36.95 -40.90
C GLU A 276 -15.88 -36.89 -42.18
N LYS A 277 -15.56 -35.69 -42.70
CA LYS A 277 -14.72 -35.49 -43.90
C LYS A 277 -13.25 -35.16 -43.61
N LYS A 278 -12.86 -34.96 -42.35
CA LYS A 278 -11.50 -34.50 -41.97
C LYS A 278 -10.68 -35.52 -41.18
N GLU A 279 -11.29 -36.59 -40.66
CA GLU A 279 -10.57 -37.67 -39.98
C GLU A 279 -9.87 -38.66 -40.94
N LEU A 280 -9.98 -38.48 -42.26
CA LEU A 280 -9.40 -39.37 -43.28
C LEU A 280 -8.09 -38.86 -43.90
N ILE A 281 -7.39 -37.95 -43.22
CA ILE A 281 -6.06 -37.50 -43.62
C ILE A 281 -5.06 -37.91 -42.53
N GLU A 282 -4.69 -39.19 -42.54
CA GLU A 282 -3.38 -39.65 -42.03
C GLU A 282 -2.30 -39.40 -43.08
#